data_AF-A0A1F1KD60-F1
#
_entry.id   AF-A0A1F1KD60-F1
#
_cell.length_a   1.000
_cell.length_b   1.000
_cell.length_c   1.000
_cell.angle_alpha   90.00
_cell.angle_beta   90.00
_cell.angle_gamma   90.00
#
_symmetry.space_group_name_H-M   'P 1'
#
loop_
_entity.id
_entity.type
_entity.pdbx_description
1 polymer ?
#
loop_
_entity_poly.entity_id
_entity_poly.type
_entity_poly.pdbx_seq_one_letter_code
_entity_poly.pdbx_strand_id
1 'polypeptide(L)'
;MNATGDELFDVAVVGLGPAGRALASRCAAAGLTVLALDPRPDAPWHQTLSVWTDQVPPWLRPEVCGIDVLAHRVSSPALYAPGRAVLHREYAVLDNDALRRALPLGAGVTVERKAIDDEALPALTALAHRVVDCRGAGGRLNPGPLQTAYGIVLDAADAAPALGGEAALFMDWRTDYARDGNDDDEIGPSFLYAIPLSADRVLLEETCLAGLPAPDPAVLASRLRSRLAGRGVPSAAIDDPLSVERVHIPLLPRPGGSENPLVEAFGTAGGHGHAATG
;
A
#
# COMPACT_ATOMS: atom_id res chain seq x y z
N MET A 1 28.70 -22.23 -14.97
CA MET A 1 28.74 -22.02 -16.42
C MET A 1 27.50 -22.65 -17.02
N ASN A 2 26.51 -21.83 -17.32
CA ASN A 2 25.25 -22.17 -17.96
C ASN A 2 25.52 -22.22 -19.48
N ALA A 3 24.66 -22.93 -20.21
CA ALA A 3 24.87 -23.34 -21.60
C ALA A 3 25.02 -22.20 -22.63
N THR A 4 24.95 -20.92 -22.21
CA THR A 4 25.02 -19.72 -23.07
C THR A 4 26.29 -18.88 -22.88
N GLY A 5 27.17 -19.18 -21.92
CA GLY A 5 28.41 -18.43 -21.73
C GLY A 5 28.27 -17.03 -21.09
N ASP A 6 27.04 -16.57 -20.83
CA ASP A 6 26.77 -15.38 -20.03
C ASP A 6 26.79 -15.72 -18.53
N GLU A 7 27.37 -14.82 -17.73
CA GLU A 7 27.39 -14.89 -16.28
C GLU A 7 25.97 -14.72 -15.73
N LEU A 8 25.55 -15.57 -14.78
CA LEU A 8 24.24 -15.45 -14.13
C LEU A 8 24.17 -14.14 -13.34
N PHE A 9 22.98 -13.55 -13.27
CA PHE A 9 22.70 -12.54 -12.27
C PHE A 9 22.69 -13.17 -10.86
N ASP A 10 23.03 -12.40 -9.83
CA ASP A 10 22.89 -12.85 -8.45
C ASP A 10 21.42 -13.02 -8.07
N VAL A 11 20.58 -12.06 -8.49
CA VAL A 11 19.15 -12.03 -8.18
C VAL A 11 18.33 -11.57 -9.39
N ALA A 12 17.23 -12.28 -9.66
CA ALA A 12 16.14 -11.79 -10.50
C ALA A 12 15.00 -11.29 -9.60
N VAL A 13 14.59 -10.02 -9.76
CA VAL A 13 13.44 -9.43 -9.06
C VAL A 13 12.29 -9.26 -10.04
N VAL A 14 11.14 -9.88 -9.75
CA VAL A 14 9.96 -9.83 -10.61
C VAL A 14 8.90 -8.92 -10.00
N GLY A 15 8.56 -7.83 -10.69
CA GLY A 15 7.68 -6.77 -10.22
C GLY A 15 8.46 -5.62 -9.56
N LEU A 16 8.22 -4.39 -10.04
CA LEU A 16 8.88 -3.15 -9.59
C LEU A 16 7.90 -2.17 -8.94
N GLY A 17 6.89 -2.71 -8.24
CA GLY A 17 6.19 -1.99 -7.18
C GLY A 17 7.13 -1.60 -6.03
N PRO A 18 6.62 -0.96 -4.97
CA PRO A 18 7.44 -0.49 -3.85
C PRO A 18 8.40 -1.54 -3.28
N ALA A 19 7.91 -2.74 -3.00
CA ALA A 19 8.73 -3.82 -2.45
C ALA A 19 9.84 -4.29 -3.40
N GLY A 20 9.51 -4.55 -4.67
CA GLY A 20 10.50 -5.05 -5.63
C GLY A 20 11.52 -4.00 -6.05
N ARG A 21 11.12 -2.73 -6.20
CA ARG A 21 12.07 -1.64 -6.44
C ARG A 21 13.00 -1.44 -5.24
N ALA A 22 12.47 -1.52 -4.01
CA ALA A 22 13.30 -1.48 -2.81
C ALA A 22 14.32 -2.64 -2.78
N LEU A 23 13.87 -3.87 -3.02
CA LEU A 23 14.74 -5.04 -3.06
C LEU A 23 15.83 -4.90 -4.13
N ALA A 24 15.47 -4.61 -5.38
CA ALA A 24 16.42 -4.46 -6.47
C ALA A 24 17.46 -3.37 -6.20
N SER A 25 17.02 -2.20 -5.69
CA SER A 25 17.92 -1.11 -5.33
C SER A 25 18.88 -1.49 -4.20
N ARG A 26 18.39 -2.19 -3.16
CA ARG A 26 19.21 -2.65 -2.03
C ARG A 26 20.17 -3.77 -2.40
N CYS A 27 19.79 -4.68 -3.28
CA CYS A 27 20.68 -5.70 -3.83
C CYS A 27 21.85 -5.05 -4.60
N ALA A 28 21.56 -4.09 -5.48
CA ALA A 28 22.60 -3.37 -6.21
C ALA A 28 23.52 -2.56 -5.27
N ALA A 29 22.95 -1.91 -4.24
CA ALA A 29 23.73 -1.22 -3.21
C ALA A 29 24.63 -2.16 -2.39
N ALA A 30 24.30 -3.45 -2.32
CA ALA A 30 25.13 -4.49 -1.72
C ALA A 30 26.16 -5.10 -2.69
N GLY A 31 26.24 -4.61 -3.93
CA GLY A 31 27.18 -5.08 -4.95
C GLY A 31 26.70 -6.28 -5.76
N LEU A 32 25.41 -6.66 -5.64
CA LEU A 32 24.83 -7.76 -6.40
C LEU A 32 24.41 -7.31 -7.80
N THR A 33 24.56 -8.21 -8.78
CA THR A 33 23.99 -8.07 -10.12
C THR A 33 22.52 -8.47 -10.11
N VAL A 34 21.66 -7.60 -10.62
CA VAL A 34 20.20 -7.73 -10.53
C VAL A 34 19.57 -7.70 -11.90
N LEU A 35 18.76 -8.72 -12.21
CA LEU A 35 17.81 -8.70 -13.32
C LEU A 35 16.43 -8.28 -12.79
N ALA A 36 15.98 -7.07 -13.13
CA ALA A 36 14.70 -6.53 -12.70
C ALA A 36 13.67 -6.62 -13.83
N LEU A 37 12.59 -7.35 -13.62
CA LEU A 37 11.57 -7.67 -14.62
C LEU A 37 10.23 -7.04 -14.23
N ASP A 38 9.76 -6.06 -15.00
CA ASP A 38 8.42 -5.48 -14.82
C ASP A 38 7.88 -4.98 -16.16
N PRO A 39 6.60 -5.20 -16.52
CA PRO A 39 6.06 -4.69 -17.79
C PRO A 39 6.00 -3.16 -17.88
N ARG A 40 5.98 -2.45 -16.74
CA ARG A 40 5.87 -0.99 -16.62
C ARG A 40 6.80 -0.46 -15.49
N PRO A 41 8.14 -0.57 -15.65
CA PRO A 41 9.10 -0.25 -14.60
C PRO A 41 9.09 1.24 -14.18
N ASP A 42 8.59 2.11 -15.06
CA ASP A 42 8.51 3.56 -14.83
C ASP A 42 7.13 4.03 -14.38
N ALA A 43 6.14 3.12 -14.26
CA ALA A 43 4.81 3.49 -13.80
C ALA A 43 4.91 4.15 -12.41
N PRO A 44 4.20 5.27 -12.19
CA PRO A 44 4.11 5.88 -10.88
C PRO A 44 3.36 4.96 -9.90
N TRP A 45 3.67 5.11 -8.62
CA TRP A 45 2.91 4.47 -7.55
C TRP A 45 1.76 5.39 -7.17
N HIS A 46 0.54 4.88 -7.32
CA HIS A 46 -0.68 5.66 -7.10
C HIS A 46 -1.29 5.44 -5.73
N GLN A 47 -0.83 4.41 -5.00
CA GLN A 47 -1.34 4.09 -3.67
C GLN A 47 -0.87 5.12 -2.67
N THR A 48 -1.73 5.52 -1.75
CA THR A 48 -1.28 6.25 -0.57
C THR A 48 -0.50 5.29 0.34
N LEU A 49 0.82 5.43 0.36
CA LEU A 49 1.68 4.63 1.22
C LEU A 49 1.92 5.39 2.53
N SER A 50 1.71 4.71 3.65
CA SER A 50 1.92 5.28 4.98
C SER A 50 2.74 4.35 5.85
N VAL A 51 3.46 4.92 6.83
CA VAL A 51 4.45 4.19 7.62
C VAL A 51 4.56 4.77 9.02
N TRP A 52 4.83 3.92 10.01
CA TRP A 52 5.29 4.40 11.31
C TRP A 52 6.74 4.90 11.16
N THR A 53 7.02 6.12 11.59
CA THR A 53 8.29 6.77 11.24
C THR A 53 9.52 6.10 11.85
N ASP A 54 9.35 5.37 12.95
CA ASP A 54 10.36 4.52 13.58
C ASP A 54 10.63 3.20 12.81
N GLN A 55 9.75 2.82 11.88
CA GLN A 55 9.97 1.70 10.95
C GLN A 55 10.68 2.13 9.67
N VAL A 56 10.87 3.44 9.43
CA VAL A 56 11.67 3.91 8.31
C VAL A 56 13.11 3.43 8.52
N PRO A 57 13.64 2.60 7.60
CA PRO A 57 14.96 2.02 7.79
C PRO A 57 16.03 3.10 7.79
N PRO A 58 17.14 2.93 8.53
CA PRO A 58 18.17 3.97 8.65
C PRO A 58 18.72 4.49 7.31
N TRP A 59 18.76 3.64 6.29
CA TRP A 59 19.25 3.99 4.94
C TRP A 59 18.26 4.82 4.10
N LEU A 60 16.99 4.95 4.51
CA LEU A 60 16.01 5.88 3.92
C LEU A 60 15.91 7.22 4.65
N ARG A 61 16.65 7.40 5.74
CA ARG A 61 16.62 8.67 6.46
C ARG A 61 17.17 9.79 5.57
N PRO A 62 16.58 11.00 5.59
CA PRO A 62 16.99 12.10 4.72
C PRO A 62 18.48 12.45 4.88
N GLU A 63 19.02 12.30 6.09
CA GLU A 63 20.43 12.56 6.38
C GLU A 63 21.39 11.54 5.74
N VAL A 64 20.87 10.37 5.36
CA VAL A 64 21.65 9.26 4.78
C VAL A 64 21.45 9.18 3.26
N CYS A 65 20.22 9.23 2.77
CA CYS A 65 19.93 9.13 1.32
C CYS A 65 19.82 10.49 0.61
N GLY A 66 19.81 11.60 1.34
CA GLY A 66 19.71 12.96 0.79
C GLY A 66 18.32 13.35 0.28
N ILE A 67 17.29 12.53 0.53
CA ILE A 67 15.93 12.74 0.05
C ILE A 67 14.97 12.58 1.22
N ASP A 68 14.13 13.59 1.47
CA ASP A 68 13.00 13.42 2.38
C ASP A 68 11.89 12.64 1.68
N VAL A 69 11.65 11.43 2.17
CA VAL A 69 10.63 10.52 1.62
C VAL A 69 9.29 10.66 2.33
N LEU A 70 9.19 11.48 3.38
CA LEU A 70 7.97 11.66 4.17
C LEU A 70 7.26 12.94 3.74
N ALA A 71 6.12 12.80 3.06
CA ALA A 71 5.31 13.90 2.55
C ALA A 71 4.62 14.67 3.68
N HIS A 72 4.10 13.94 4.67
CA HIS A 72 3.39 14.53 5.81
C HIS A 72 3.51 13.63 7.03
N ARG A 73 3.55 14.24 8.23
CA ARG A 73 3.69 13.55 9.51
C ARG A 73 2.55 13.94 10.42
N VAL A 74 2.02 12.94 11.12
CA VAL A 74 1.01 13.13 12.15
C VAL A 74 1.51 12.52 13.45
N SER A 75 1.54 13.33 14.49
CA SER A 75 1.79 12.85 15.85
C SER A 75 0.48 12.37 16.46
N SER A 76 0.54 11.21 17.12
CA SER A 76 -0.55 10.75 17.99
C SER A 76 -1.92 10.57 17.30
N PRO A 77 -2.02 9.78 16.20
CA PRO A 77 -3.31 9.56 15.54
C PRO A 77 -4.31 8.88 16.49
N ALA A 78 -5.58 9.24 16.36
CA ALA A 78 -6.64 8.71 17.21
C ALA A 78 -7.22 7.40 16.65
N LEU A 79 -7.70 6.57 17.55
CA LEU A 79 -8.40 5.31 17.29
C LEU A 79 -9.72 5.35 18.06
N TYR A 80 -10.82 4.97 17.41
CA TYR A 80 -12.11 4.81 18.07
C TYR A 80 -12.58 3.36 17.93
N ALA A 81 -12.59 2.61 19.03
CA ALA A 81 -12.99 1.20 19.03
C ALA A 81 -13.55 0.72 20.39
N PRO A 82 -14.84 0.92 20.69
CA PRO A 82 -15.68 2.10 20.41
C PRO A 82 -15.29 3.32 21.28
N GLY A 83 -14.46 3.13 22.30
CA GLY A 83 -13.87 4.22 23.08
C GLY A 83 -12.74 4.92 22.32
N ARG A 84 -12.44 6.15 22.70
CA ARG A 84 -11.31 6.91 22.15
C ARG A 84 -9.99 6.45 22.76
N ALA A 85 -9.03 6.10 21.91
CA ALA A 85 -7.64 5.87 22.25
C ALA A 85 -6.73 6.74 21.36
N VAL A 86 -5.50 6.97 21.81
CA VAL A 86 -4.48 7.72 21.07
C VAL A 86 -3.27 6.83 20.91
N LEU A 87 -2.79 6.70 19.68
CA LEU A 87 -1.58 5.94 19.39
C LEU A 87 -0.39 6.89 19.51
N HIS A 88 0.32 6.90 20.65
CA HIS A 88 1.46 7.78 20.91
C HIS A 88 2.72 7.41 20.09
N ARG A 89 2.58 7.40 18.76
CA ARG A 89 3.59 7.05 17.78
C ARG A 89 3.39 7.96 16.57
N GLU A 90 4.48 8.42 15.96
CA GLU A 90 4.40 9.27 14.78
C GLU A 90 4.15 8.40 13.55
N TYR A 91 3.11 8.76 12.81
CA TYR A 91 2.72 8.14 11.55
C TYR A 91 2.96 9.12 10.40
N ALA A 92 3.30 8.62 9.22
CA ALA A 92 3.62 9.48 8.10
C ALA A 92 3.11 8.92 6.78
N VAL A 93 2.73 9.83 5.89
CA VAL A 93 2.47 9.55 4.48
C VAL A 93 3.78 9.69 3.71
N LEU A 94 4.08 8.73 2.84
CA LEU A 94 5.26 8.73 1.99
C LEU A 94 5.02 9.57 0.74
N ASP A 95 6.02 10.35 0.33
CA ASP A 95 6.08 10.90 -1.02
C ASP A 95 6.57 9.77 -1.95
N ASN A 96 5.64 9.20 -2.73
CA ASN A 96 5.93 8.09 -3.62
C ASN A 96 7.02 8.42 -4.65
N ASP A 97 7.08 9.65 -5.16
CA ASP A 97 8.10 10.05 -6.14
C ASP A 97 9.46 10.24 -5.47
N ALA A 98 9.49 10.83 -4.27
CA ALA A 98 10.71 10.91 -3.47
C ALA A 98 11.22 9.52 -3.09
N LEU A 99 10.33 8.62 -2.67
CA LEU A 99 10.69 7.24 -2.34
C LEU A 99 11.24 6.49 -3.57
N ARG A 100 10.65 6.68 -4.75
CA ARG A 100 11.18 6.11 -6.01
C ARG A 100 12.57 6.65 -6.33
N ARG A 101 12.82 7.94 -6.12
CA ARG A 101 14.15 8.55 -6.31
C ARG A 101 15.17 8.04 -5.29
N ALA A 102 14.75 7.80 -4.04
CA ALA A 102 15.59 7.21 -2.99
C ALA A 102 15.90 5.72 -3.22
N LEU A 103 15.24 5.08 -4.20
CA LEU A 103 15.43 3.68 -4.59
C LEU A 103 15.86 3.58 -6.05
N PRO A 104 17.08 4.04 -6.41
CA PRO A 104 17.56 4.02 -7.79
C PRO A 104 17.80 2.59 -8.29
N LEU A 105 17.50 2.37 -9.57
CA LEU A 105 17.88 1.17 -10.33
C LEU A 105 19.05 1.54 -11.24
N GLY A 106 20.23 1.69 -10.63
CA GLY A 106 21.45 2.19 -11.27
C GLY A 106 22.41 1.07 -11.69
N ALA A 107 23.72 1.34 -11.56
CA ALA A 107 24.76 0.36 -11.82
C ALA A 107 24.49 -0.95 -11.05
N GLY A 108 24.62 -2.08 -11.74
CA GLY A 108 24.31 -3.41 -11.20
C GLY A 108 22.87 -3.87 -11.41
N VAL A 109 21.96 -3.01 -11.89
CA VAL A 109 20.58 -3.41 -12.24
C VAL A 109 20.35 -3.36 -13.74
N THR A 110 20.02 -4.51 -14.32
CA THR A 110 19.48 -4.62 -15.69
C THR A 110 17.96 -4.66 -15.61
N VAL A 111 17.29 -3.66 -16.20
CA VAL A 111 15.82 -3.58 -16.20
C VAL A 111 15.26 -4.06 -17.54
N GLU A 112 14.36 -5.04 -17.49
CA GLU A 112 13.64 -5.57 -18.65
C GLU A 112 12.14 -5.28 -18.56
N ARG A 113 11.58 -4.73 -19.64
CA ARG A 113 10.14 -4.50 -19.78
C ARG A 113 9.42 -5.80 -20.14
N LYS A 114 9.21 -6.67 -19.15
CA LYS A 114 8.67 -8.01 -19.37
C LYS A 114 7.67 -8.40 -18.29
N ALA A 115 6.53 -8.92 -18.71
CA ALA A 115 5.60 -9.60 -17.82
C ALA A 115 6.04 -11.05 -17.62
N ILE A 116 6.05 -11.50 -16.36
CA ILE A 116 6.32 -12.87 -15.97
C ILE A 116 5.10 -13.37 -15.22
N ASP A 117 4.51 -14.46 -15.69
CA ASP A 117 3.42 -15.17 -15.01
C ASP A 117 3.97 -16.27 -14.08
N ASP A 118 3.08 -17.02 -13.45
CA ASP A 118 3.47 -18.05 -12.48
C ASP A 118 4.15 -19.25 -13.14
N GLU A 119 3.83 -19.54 -14.41
CA GLU A 119 4.43 -20.65 -15.17
C GLU A 119 5.87 -20.32 -15.59
N ALA A 120 6.15 -19.07 -15.97
CA ALA A 120 7.47 -18.63 -16.41
C ALA A 120 8.43 -18.31 -15.25
N LEU A 121 7.92 -18.08 -14.03
CA LEU A 121 8.74 -17.67 -12.87
C LEU A 121 9.89 -18.65 -12.56
N PRO A 122 9.69 -19.99 -12.49
CA PRO A 122 10.77 -20.92 -12.15
C PRO A 122 11.89 -20.97 -13.20
N ALA A 123 11.57 -20.70 -14.47
CA ALA A 123 12.55 -20.72 -15.56
C ALA A 123 13.61 -19.60 -15.44
N LEU A 124 13.33 -18.55 -14.68
CA LEU A 124 14.29 -17.47 -14.40
C LEU A 124 15.52 -17.94 -13.59
N THR A 125 15.46 -19.11 -12.96
CA THR A 125 16.63 -19.72 -12.31
C THR A 125 17.75 -20.10 -13.29
N ALA A 126 17.47 -20.13 -14.59
CA ALA A 126 18.48 -20.26 -15.64
C ALA A 126 19.22 -18.94 -15.95
N LEU A 127 18.71 -17.81 -15.44
CA LEU A 127 19.25 -16.46 -15.64
C LEU A 127 19.79 -15.84 -14.34
N ALA A 128 19.33 -16.30 -13.16
CA ALA A 128 19.81 -15.81 -11.88
C ALA A 128 19.98 -16.90 -10.82
N HIS A 129 20.90 -16.68 -9.87
CA HIS A 129 21.13 -17.59 -8.74
C HIS A 129 19.96 -17.64 -7.73
N ARG A 130 19.19 -16.56 -7.65
CA ARG A 130 17.94 -16.46 -6.88
C ARG A 130 16.90 -15.70 -7.67
N VAL A 131 15.63 -16.08 -7.51
CA VAL A 131 14.48 -15.38 -8.08
C VAL A 131 13.59 -14.93 -6.93
N VAL A 132 13.21 -13.66 -6.92
CA VAL A 132 12.32 -13.10 -5.90
C VAL A 132 11.08 -12.50 -6.56
N ASP A 133 9.94 -13.14 -6.33
CA ASP A 133 8.64 -12.65 -6.76
C ASP A 133 8.17 -11.51 -5.85
N CYS A 134 8.19 -10.30 -6.39
CA CYS A 134 7.73 -9.07 -5.75
C CYS A 134 6.46 -8.51 -6.41
N ARG A 135 5.76 -9.33 -7.23
CA ARG A 135 4.48 -8.93 -7.83
C ARG A 135 3.41 -8.72 -6.73
N GLY A 136 2.24 -8.23 -7.12
CA GLY A 136 1.08 -8.22 -6.21
C GLY A 136 0.66 -9.65 -5.81
N ALA A 137 -0.16 -9.77 -4.76
CA ALA A 137 -0.67 -11.05 -4.25
C ALA A 137 -1.74 -11.71 -5.15
N GLY A 138 -1.57 -11.73 -6.48
CA GLY A 138 -2.51 -12.38 -7.42
C GLY A 138 -3.74 -11.54 -7.79
N GLY A 139 -3.95 -10.38 -7.15
CA GLY A 139 -5.07 -9.49 -7.44
C GLY A 139 -6.42 -10.21 -7.34
N ARG A 140 -7.24 -10.12 -8.39
CA ARG A 140 -8.59 -10.75 -8.45
C ARG A 140 -8.56 -12.28 -8.41
N LEU A 141 -7.41 -12.90 -8.63
CA LEU A 141 -7.25 -14.36 -8.59
C LEU A 141 -6.92 -14.89 -7.19
N ASN A 142 -6.70 -14.01 -6.21
CA ASN A 142 -6.51 -14.43 -4.82
C ASN A 142 -7.87 -14.75 -4.18
N PRO A 143 -8.10 -16.00 -3.73
CA PRO A 143 -9.38 -16.38 -3.12
C PRO A 143 -9.48 -16.01 -1.63
N GLY A 144 -8.42 -15.42 -1.05
CA GLY A 144 -8.37 -15.06 0.36
C GLY A 144 -9.21 -13.83 0.72
N PRO A 145 -9.35 -13.54 2.03
CA PRO A 145 -9.96 -12.30 2.49
C PRO A 145 -9.23 -11.08 1.93
N LEU A 146 -10.00 -10.03 1.64
CA LEU A 146 -9.49 -8.77 1.11
C LEU A 146 -9.73 -7.64 2.11
N GLN A 147 -8.75 -6.76 2.23
CA GLN A 147 -8.97 -5.40 2.69
C GLN A 147 -9.40 -4.55 1.50
N THR A 148 -10.55 -3.89 1.61
CA THR A 148 -11.09 -3.01 0.57
C THR A 148 -11.42 -1.65 1.15
N ALA A 149 -11.19 -0.59 0.37
CA ALA A 149 -11.55 0.76 0.76
C ALA A 149 -12.05 1.56 -0.44
N TYR A 150 -12.93 2.51 -0.15
CA TYR A 150 -13.27 3.60 -1.05
C TYR A 150 -12.88 4.91 -0.36
N GLY A 151 -12.04 5.68 -1.04
CA GLY A 151 -11.47 6.93 -0.53
C GLY A 151 -11.75 8.11 -1.41
N ILE A 152 -11.89 9.27 -0.78
CA ILE A 152 -11.88 10.57 -1.47
C ILE A 152 -10.86 11.48 -0.81
N VAL A 153 -10.23 12.32 -1.63
CA VAL A 153 -9.33 13.38 -1.17
C VAL A 153 -10.07 14.70 -1.27
N LEU A 154 -10.13 15.43 -0.16
CA LEU A 154 -10.74 16.75 -0.07
C LEU A 154 -9.71 17.79 0.36
N ASP A 155 -10.03 19.06 0.12
CA ASP A 155 -9.35 20.16 0.78
C ASP A 155 -9.48 20.03 2.31
N ALA A 156 -8.41 20.38 3.05
CA ALA A 156 -8.33 20.20 4.49
C ALA A 156 -9.45 20.94 5.25
N ALA A 157 -9.88 22.10 4.74
CA ALA A 157 -10.99 22.85 5.33
C ALA A 157 -12.33 22.09 5.24
N ASP A 158 -12.59 21.45 4.09
CA ASP A 158 -13.82 20.68 3.87
C ASP A 158 -13.79 19.34 4.60
N ALA A 159 -12.61 18.73 4.75
CA ALA A 159 -12.42 17.48 5.50
C ALA A 159 -12.45 17.65 7.03
N ALA A 160 -12.22 18.87 7.54
CA ALA A 160 -12.09 19.13 8.98
C ALA A 160 -13.25 18.58 9.84
N PRO A 161 -14.54 18.67 9.42
CA PRO A 161 -15.63 18.08 10.18
C PRO A 161 -15.52 16.55 10.32
N ALA A 162 -14.97 15.86 9.31
CA ALA A 162 -14.78 14.41 9.35
C ALA A 162 -13.78 13.98 10.43
N LEU A 163 -12.73 14.78 10.65
CA LEU A 163 -11.68 14.54 11.64
C LEU A 163 -12.15 14.79 13.08
N GLY A 164 -13.18 15.63 13.28
CA GLY A 164 -13.73 15.89 14.61
C GLY A 164 -12.73 16.48 15.61
N GLY A 165 -11.71 17.19 15.12
CA GLY A 165 -10.64 17.79 15.93
C GLY A 165 -9.43 16.90 16.16
N GLU A 166 -9.43 15.66 15.68
CA GLU A 166 -8.24 14.79 15.70
C GLU A 166 -7.26 15.17 14.60
N ALA A 167 -5.96 14.99 14.86
CA ALA A 167 -4.93 15.23 13.84
C ALA A 167 -4.98 14.21 12.69
N ALA A 168 -5.41 12.98 13.00
CA ALA A 168 -5.76 11.92 12.07
C ALA A 168 -6.60 10.85 12.78
N LEU A 169 -7.36 10.09 12.01
CA LEU A 169 -8.10 8.91 12.47
C LEU A 169 -7.45 7.67 11.87
N PHE A 170 -6.75 6.88 12.70
CA PHE A 170 -6.10 5.65 12.27
C PHE A 170 -7.11 4.54 11.98
N MET A 171 -8.07 4.33 12.90
CA MET A 171 -9.29 3.58 12.61
C MET A 171 -10.43 4.12 13.46
N ASP A 172 -11.45 4.64 12.82
CA ASP A 172 -12.66 5.11 13.48
C ASP A 172 -13.83 4.17 13.19
N TRP A 173 -14.07 3.24 14.12
CA TRP A 173 -15.11 2.21 14.06
C TRP A 173 -16.48 2.70 14.54
N ARG A 174 -16.64 4.01 14.82
CA ARG A 174 -17.97 4.55 15.14
C ARG A 174 -18.90 4.32 13.95
N THR A 175 -20.19 4.13 14.21
CA THR A 175 -21.18 3.77 13.19
C THR A 175 -22.13 4.90 12.84
N ASP A 176 -21.59 6.12 12.78
CA ASP A 176 -22.33 7.34 12.40
C ASP A 176 -22.74 7.39 10.91
N TYR A 177 -22.47 6.32 10.14
CA TYR A 177 -23.13 6.07 8.87
C TYR A 177 -24.54 5.46 9.01
N ALA A 178 -24.83 4.79 10.13
CA ALA A 178 -26.08 4.09 10.40
C ALA A 178 -27.15 5.10 10.89
N ARG A 179 -28.07 5.47 9.99
CA ARG A 179 -29.10 6.50 10.26
C ARG A 179 -30.06 6.15 11.40
N ASP A 180 -30.28 4.85 11.64
CA ASP A 180 -31.24 4.35 12.64
C ASP A 180 -30.54 3.75 13.88
N GLY A 181 -29.21 3.91 13.99
CA GLY A 181 -28.41 3.30 15.05
C GLY A 181 -28.27 1.77 14.96
N ASN A 182 -28.82 1.14 13.91
CA ASN A 182 -28.59 -0.26 13.59
C ASN A 182 -27.48 -0.37 12.53
N ASP A 183 -26.32 -0.88 12.94
CA ASP A 183 -25.15 -1.13 12.10
C ASP A 183 -24.99 -2.61 11.72
N ASP A 184 -25.93 -3.46 12.17
CA ASP A 184 -26.03 -4.87 11.81
C ASP A 184 -26.67 -5.01 10.42
N ASP A 185 -25.90 -4.66 9.40
CA ASP A 185 -26.21 -4.96 8.00
C ASP A 185 -25.34 -6.12 7.48
N GLU A 186 -25.73 -6.69 6.34
CA GLU A 186 -25.02 -7.82 5.72
C GLU A 186 -23.61 -7.46 5.23
N ILE A 187 -23.22 -6.17 5.27
CA ILE A 187 -21.92 -5.68 4.81
C ILE A 187 -20.85 -5.87 5.89
N GLY A 188 -21.27 -5.94 7.16
CA GLY A 188 -20.37 -6.08 8.30
C GLY A 188 -19.65 -4.77 8.65
N PRO A 189 -18.71 -4.79 9.62
CA PRO A 189 -18.11 -3.57 10.15
C PRO A 189 -17.08 -2.97 9.17
N SER A 190 -17.09 -1.63 9.08
CA SER A 190 -16.07 -0.84 8.41
C SER A 190 -15.68 0.36 9.28
N PHE A 191 -14.53 0.95 9.00
CA PHE A 191 -14.03 2.10 9.75
C PHE A 191 -13.64 3.24 8.81
N LEU A 192 -13.70 4.47 9.32
CA LEU A 192 -13.10 5.62 8.66
C LEU A 192 -11.60 5.68 8.98
N TYR A 193 -10.79 5.65 7.94
CA TYR A 193 -9.41 6.08 7.95
C TYR A 193 -9.35 7.52 7.44
N ALA A 194 -8.73 8.43 8.20
CA ALA A 194 -8.62 9.82 7.80
C ALA A 194 -7.21 10.34 8.10
N ILE A 195 -6.47 10.68 7.05
CA ILE A 195 -5.06 11.09 7.16
C ILE A 195 -4.79 12.34 6.31
N PRO A 196 -4.16 13.38 6.84
CA PRO A 196 -3.65 14.48 6.03
C PRO A 196 -2.53 13.99 5.10
N LEU A 197 -2.67 14.27 3.80
CA LEU A 197 -1.68 13.99 2.77
C LEU A 197 -0.68 15.14 2.62
N SER A 198 -1.13 16.35 2.95
CA SER A 198 -0.37 17.60 2.97
C SER A 198 -1.08 18.60 3.90
N ALA A 199 -0.56 19.84 4.01
CA ALA A 199 -1.19 20.87 4.85
C ALA A 199 -2.60 21.27 4.38
N ASP A 200 -2.92 21.01 3.12
CA ASP A 200 -4.11 21.45 2.41
C ASP A 200 -5.00 20.30 1.93
N ARG A 201 -4.58 19.03 2.06
CA ARG A 201 -5.35 17.88 1.55
C ARG A 201 -5.44 16.75 2.57
N VAL A 202 -6.62 16.13 2.66
CA VAL A 202 -6.91 15.01 3.56
C VAL A 202 -7.56 13.88 2.77
N LEU A 203 -7.05 12.66 2.96
CA LEU A 203 -7.68 11.44 2.49
C LEU A 203 -8.69 10.96 3.54
N LEU A 204 -9.92 10.67 3.09
CA LEU A 204 -11.00 10.12 3.88
C LEU A 204 -11.45 8.80 3.24
N GLU A 205 -11.30 7.68 3.95
CA GLU A 205 -11.48 6.33 3.42
C GLU A 205 -12.39 5.49 4.31
N GLU A 206 -13.48 4.97 3.74
CA GLU A 206 -14.26 3.92 4.38
C GLU A 206 -13.64 2.57 4.03
N THR A 207 -13.15 1.87 5.05
CA THR A 207 -12.34 0.66 4.89
C THR A 207 -13.00 -0.54 5.55
N CYS A 208 -13.19 -1.61 4.78
CA CYS A 208 -13.42 -2.95 5.31
C CYS A 208 -12.05 -3.59 5.59
N LEU A 209 -11.79 -3.91 6.86
CA LEU A 209 -10.49 -4.47 7.27
C LEU A 209 -10.20 -5.81 6.60
N ALA A 210 -11.16 -6.74 6.64
CA ALA A 210 -11.04 -8.07 6.09
C ALA A 210 -12.42 -8.62 5.75
N GLY A 211 -12.74 -8.76 4.47
CA GLY A 211 -14.00 -9.31 3.99
C GLY A 211 -13.79 -10.56 3.13
N LEU A 212 -14.66 -11.55 3.31
CA LEU A 212 -14.76 -12.74 2.47
C LEU A 212 -16.23 -13.21 2.37
N PRO A 213 -16.98 -12.81 1.32
CA PRO A 213 -16.58 -11.90 0.25
C PRO A 213 -16.36 -10.48 0.77
N ALA A 214 -15.51 -9.71 0.09
CA ALA A 214 -15.32 -8.31 0.43
C ALA A 214 -16.51 -7.45 -0.05
N PRO A 215 -16.88 -6.39 0.69
CA PRO A 215 -17.91 -5.45 0.25
C PRO A 215 -17.66 -4.86 -1.14
N ASP A 216 -18.72 -4.62 -1.89
CA ASP A 216 -18.64 -3.89 -3.15
C ASP A 216 -18.14 -2.46 -2.90
N PRO A 217 -17.19 -1.92 -3.70
CA PRO A 217 -16.73 -0.55 -3.58
C PRO A 217 -17.84 0.51 -3.57
N ALA A 218 -18.96 0.28 -4.28
CA ALA A 218 -20.10 1.19 -4.28
C ALA A 218 -20.80 1.26 -2.90
N VAL A 219 -20.79 0.16 -2.15
CA VAL A 219 -21.32 0.11 -0.79
C VAL A 219 -20.44 0.93 0.15
N LEU A 220 -19.12 0.76 0.07
CA LEU A 220 -18.17 1.56 0.86
C LEU A 220 -18.27 3.06 0.52
N ALA A 221 -18.45 3.40 -0.76
CA ALA A 221 -18.69 4.78 -1.19
C ALA A 221 -19.97 5.37 -0.58
N SER A 222 -21.06 4.59 -0.54
CA SER A 222 -22.33 5.00 0.07
C SER A 222 -22.19 5.22 1.59
N ARG A 223 -21.49 4.30 2.29
CA ARG A 223 -21.20 4.43 3.72
C ARG A 223 -20.34 5.66 4.02
N LEU A 224 -19.27 5.87 3.25
CA LEU A 224 -18.43 7.06 3.36
C LEU A 224 -19.28 8.32 3.20
N ARG A 225 -20.09 8.42 2.13
CA ARG A 225 -20.97 9.56 1.90
C ARG A 225 -21.93 9.81 3.06
N SER A 226 -22.57 8.76 3.60
CA SER A 226 -23.50 8.87 4.74
C SER A 226 -22.79 9.42 5.97
N ARG A 227 -21.61 8.86 6.29
CA ARG A 227 -20.77 9.27 7.41
C ARG A 227 -20.33 10.73 7.29
N LEU A 228 -19.75 11.10 6.15
CA LEU A 228 -19.23 12.45 5.93
C LEU A 228 -20.35 13.50 5.99
N ALA A 229 -21.50 13.21 5.39
CA ALA A 229 -22.67 14.08 5.49
C ALA A 229 -23.17 14.21 6.94
N GLY A 230 -23.22 13.11 7.68
CA GLY A 230 -23.60 13.10 9.10
C GLY A 230 -22.64 13.89 10.00
N ARG A 231 -21.35 13.96 9.63
CA ARG A 231 -20.33 14.78 10.30
C ARG A 231 -20.30 16.25 9.85
N GLY A 232 -21.12 16.63 8.88
CA GLY A 232 -21.19 18.00 8.39
C GLY A 232 -20.12 18.38 7.35
N VAL A 233 -19.51 17.39 6.69
CA VAL A 233 -18.68 17.66 5.50
C VAL A 233 -19.57 18.20 4.37
N PRO A 234 -19.16 19.27 3.66
CA PRO A 234 -19.97 19.87 2.61
C PRO A 234 -20.34 18.87 1.50
N SER A 235 -21.62 18.83 1.10
CA SER A 235 -22.08 17.91 0.06
C SER A 235 -21.37 18.13 -1.28
N ALA A 236 -21.09 19.40 -1.62
CA ALA A 236 -20.37 19.75 -2.84
C ALA A 236 -18.96 19.12 -2.89
N ALA A 237 -18.24 19.11 -1.76
CA ALA A 237 -16.91 18.50 -1.66
C ALA A 237 -16.99 16.96 -1.77
N ILE A 238 -18.03 16.34 -1.18
CA ILE A 238 -18.26 14.89 -1.30
C ILE A 238 -18.62 14.49 -2.74
N ASP A 239 -19.41 15.32 -3.42
CA ASP A 239 -19.90 15.06 -4.79
C ASP A 239 -18.83 15.29 -5.86
N ASP A 240 -17.89 16.21 -5.63
CA ASP A 240 -16.77 16.54 -6.54
C ASP A 240 -15.44 16.59 -5.78
N PRO A 241 -14.89 15.43 -5.35
CA PRO A 241 -13.64 15.38 -4.61
C PRO A 241 -12.42 15.62 -5.52
N LEU A 242 -11.30 16.06 -4.93
CA LEU A 242 -10.03 16.29 -5.66
C LEU A 242 -9.50 15.03 -6.34
N SER A 243 -9.70 13.87 -5.71
CA SER A 243 -9.42 12.56 -6.30
C SER A 243 -10.16 11.45 -5.56
N VAL A 244 -10.26 10.28 -6.21
CA VAL A 244 -10.84 9.07 -5.62
C VAL A 244 -9.78 7.97 -5.56
N GLU A 245 -9.62 7.35 -4.40
CA GLU A 245 -8.77 6.17 -4.19
C GLU A 245 -9.64 4.92 -4.02
N ARG A 246 -9.20 3.80 -4.59
CA ARG A 246 -9.87 2.51 -4.48
C ARG A 246 -8.85 1.46 -4.10
N VAL A 247 -9.04 0.86 -2.94
CA VAL A 247 -8.11 -0.09 -2.36
C VAL A 247 -8.64 -1.51 -2.50
N HIS A 248 -7.76 -2.41 -2.93
CA HIS A 248 -8.03 -3.84 -3.03
C HIS A 248 -6.73 -4.58 -2.69
N ILE A 249 -6.60 -5.02 -1.44
CA ILE A 249 -5.40 -5.66 -0.92
C ILE A 249 -5.77 -7.07 -0.45
N PRO A 250 -5.28 -8.13 -1.12
CA PRO A 250 -5.36 -9.47 -0.58
C PRO A 250 -4.55 -9.61 0.70
N LEU A 251 -5.16 -10.15 1.74
CA LEU A 251 -4.53 -10.33 3.05
C LEU A 251 -3.76 -11.65 3.18
N LEU A 252 -3.93 -12.55 2.21
CA LEU A 252 -3.15 -13.78 2.11
C LEU A 252 -2.11 -13.64 0.99
N PRO A 253 -0.96 -14.34 1.12
CA PRO A 253 0.03 -14.43 0.05
C PRO A 253 -0.57 -14.89 -1.28
N ARG A 254 0.17 -14.70 -2.36
CA ARG A 254 -0.22 -15.26 -3.67
C ARG A 254 -0.35 -16.79 -3.54
N PRO A 255 -1.47 -17.40 -3.96
CA PRO A 255 -1.59 -18.87 -3.98
C PRO A 255 -0.66 -19.46 -5.05
N GLY A 256 -0.21 -20.71 -4.84
CA GLY A 256 0.61 -21.42 -5.83
C GLY A 256 2.07 -20.97 -5.90
N GLY A 257 2.68 -20.67 -4.75
CA GLY A 257 4.12 -20.38 -4.68
C GLY A 257 4.96 -21.50 -5.30
N SER A 258 6.12 -21.15 -5.84
CA SER A 258 7.03 -22.14 -6.44
C SER A 258 7.59 -23.09 -5.37
N GLU A 259 7.60 -24.39 -5.65
CA GLU A 259 8.31 -25.37 -4.82
C GLU A 259 9.83 -25.35 -5.05
N ASN A 260 10.30 -24.58 -6.03
CA ASN A 260 11.73 -24.44 -6.31
C ASN A 260 12.39 -23.63 -5.18
N PRO A 261 13.38 -24.20 -4.46
CA PRO A 261 14.02 -23.52 -3.33
C PRO A 261 14.86 -22.30 -3.72
N LEU A 262 15.05 -22.05 -5.03
CA LEU A 262 15.72 -20.85 -5.54
C LEU A 262 14.75 -19.70 -5.83
N VAL A 263 13.45 -19.91 -5.64
CA VAL A 263 12.37 -18.95 -5.89
C VAL A 263 11.70 -18.61 -4.56
N GLU A 264 11.74 -17.34 -4.18
CA GLU A 264 11.13 -16.82 -2.96
C GLU A 264 10.13 -15.71 -3.30
N ALA A 265 9.23 -15.38 -2.38
CA ALA A 265 8.28 -14.28 -2.54
C ALA A 265 8.54 -13.18 -1.50
N PHE A 266 8.44 -11.92 -1.91
CA PHE A 266 8.71 -10.76 -1.06
C PHE A 266 7.63 -9.68 -1.21
N GLY A 267 7.50 -8.81 -0.20
CA GLY A 267 6.43 -7.81 -0.14
C GLY A 267 5.04 -8.45 -0.10
N THR A 268 4.10 -7.87 -0.85
CA THR A 268 2.70 -8.33 -0.90
C THR A 268 2.58 -9.77 -1.42
N ALA A 269 3.36 -10.20 -2.43
CA ALA A 269 3.36 -11.59 -2.90
C ALA A 269 3.69 -12.60 -1.78
N GLY A 270 4.63 -12.24 -0.89
CA GLY A 270 5.04 -13.07 0.25
C GLY A 270 4.19 -12.92 1.50
N GLY A 271 3.14 -12.08 1.49
CA GLY A 271 2.31 -11.85 2.67
C GLY A 271 3.01 -11.11 3.81
N HIS A 272 4.00 -10.26 3.50
CA HIS A 272 4.73 -9.48 4.51
C HIS A 272 3.99 -8.22 5.00
N GLY A 273 2.76 -7.99 4.54
CA GLY A 273 1.90 -6.92 5.04
C GLY A 273 1.40 -7.24 6.45
N HIS A 274 1.15 -6.21 7.25
CA HIS A 274 0.58 -6.39 8.58
C HIS A 274 -0.95 -6.55 8.47
N ALA A 275 -1.46 -7.72 8.85
CA ALA A 275 -2.85 -8.11 8.62
C ALA A 275 -3.92 -7.13 9.16
N ALA A 276 -3.59 -6.31 10.16
CA ALA A 276 -4.52 -5.33 10.72
C ALA A 276 -4.33 -3.91 10.18
N THR A 277 -3.18 -3.56 9.61
CA THR A 277 -2.86 -2.15 9.28
C THR A 277 -2.43 -1.94 7.82
N GLY A 278 -2.39 -3.00 7.01
CA GLY A 278 -1.81 -2.99 5.67
C GLY A 278 -0.30 -3.12 5.71
#